data_AF-A0A7V9ZE89-F1
#
_entry.id   AF-A0A7V9ZE89-F1
#
_cell.length_a   1.000
_cell.length_b   1.000
_cell.length_c   1.000
_cell.angle_alpha   90.00
_cell.angle_beta   90.00
_cell.angle_gamma   90.00
#
_symmetry.space_group_name_H-M   'P 1'
#
loop_
_entity.id
_entity.type
_entity.pdbx_description
1 polymer ?
#
loop_
_entity_poly.entity_id
_entity_poly.type
_entity_poly.pdbx_seq_one_letter_code
_entity_poly.pdbx_strand_id
1 'polypeptide(L)'
;MTSPRSLKLFGLTEGDADLVLYFQGHVCAVCKRPPKNQALGLDHDHHTGAFRGFLCPRCNRWLVGNLTVEQAEAVFVYLANPPAEKALARPVFGPKGPLYPKKRKRRKRNRRG
;
A
#
# COMPACT_ATOMS: atom_id res chain seq x y z
N MET A 1 -14.32 5.16 -9.51
CA MET A 1 -13.65 4.52 -10.66
C MET A 1 -12.22 5.02 -10.72
N THR A 2 -11.26 4.19 -11.15
CA THR A 2 -9.87 4.60 -11.39
C THR A 2 -9.86 5.68 -12.48
N SER A 3 -8.96 6.67 -12.41
CA SER A 3 -8.93 7.80 -13.34
C SER A 3 -8.71 7.32 -14.79
N PRO A 4 -9.55 7.72 -15.77
CA PRO A 4 -9.37 7.36 -17.19
C PRO A 4 -8.02 7.80 -17.77
N ARG A 5 -7.41 8.86 -17.20
CA ARG A 5 -6.07 9.30 -17.59
C ARG A 5 -5.00 8.26 -17.26
N SER A 6 -5.12 7.56 -16.14
CA SER A 6 -4.13 6.58 -15.71
C SER A 6 -4.11 5.39 -16.64
N LEU A 7 -5.27 4.85 -17.04
CA LEU A 7 -5.35 3.70 -17.96
C LEU A 7 -4.69 4.00 -19.31
N LYS A 8 -4.95 5.19 -19.88
CA LYS A 8 -4.35 5.62 -21.15
C LYS A 8 -2.82 5.66 -21.12
N LEU A 9 -2.20 6.00 -19.99
CA LEU A 9 -0.73 6.02 -19.86
C LEU A 9 -0.11 4.63 -19.99
N PHE A 10 -0.86 3.58 -19.61
CA PHE A 10 -0.43 2.18 -19.74
C PHE A 10 -0.96 1.52 -21.02
N GLY A 11 -1.60 2.28 -21.92
CA GLY A 11 -2.23 1.72 -23.13
C GLY A 11 -3.41 0.79 -22.85
N LEU A 12 -4.01 0.87 -21.66
CA LEU A 12 -5.12 0.00 -21.25
C LEU A 12 -6.48 0.60 -21.64
N THR A 13 -7.38 -0.26 -22.08
CA THR A 13 -8.80 0.05 -22.25
C THR A 13 -9.56 -0.10 -20.92
N GLU A 14 -10.80 0.37 -20.88
CA GLU A 14 -11.68 0.13 -19.73
C GLU A 14 -11.99 -1.37 -19.56
N GLY A 15 -12.13 -2.10 -20.67
CA GLY A 15 -12.34 -3.55 -20.66
C GLY A 15 -11.16 -4.31 -20.05
N ASP A 16 -9.92 -3.89 -20.30
CA ASP A 16 -8.73 -4.48 -19.66
C ASP A 16 -8.74 -4.27 -18.14
N ALA A 17 -9.12 -3.06 -17.72
CA ALA A 17 -9.24 -2.73 -16.30
C ALA A 17 -10.32 -3.57 -15.61
N ASP A 18 -11.50 -3.69 -16.25
CA ASP A 18 -12.62 -4.49 -15.75
C ASP A 18 -12.28 -5.99 -15.70
N LEU A 19 -11.57 -6.51 -16.70
CA LEU A 19 -11.09 -7.89 -16.73
C LEU A 19 -10.18 -8.17 -15.52
N VAL A 20 -9.20 -7.30 -15.26
CA VAL A 20 -8.27 -7.45 -14.14
C VAL A 20 -9.00 -7.31 -12.80
N LEU A 21 -9.93 -6.35 -12.68
CA LEU A 21 -10.77 -6.21 -11.48
C LEU A 21 -11.62 -7.46 -11.24
N TYR A 22 -12.20 -8.03 -12.29
CA TYR A 22 -12.97 -9.27 -12.22
C TYR A 22 -12.11 -10.44 -11.74
N PHE A 23 -10.93 -10.65 -12.34
CA PHE A 23 -9.98 -11.68 -11.90
C PHE A 23 -9.50 -11.47 -10.45
N GLN A 24 -9.40 -10.23 -10.00
CA GLN A 24 -9.09 -9.90 -8.61
C GLN A 24 -10.28 -10.09 -7.64
N GLY A 25 -11.49 -10.38 -8.12
CA GLY A 25 -12.70 -10.45 -7.32
C GLY A 25 -13.16 -9.09 -6.80
N HIS A 26 -12.85 -8.00 -7.51
CA HIS A 26 -13.18 -6.61 -7.16
C HIS A 26 -12.63 -6.15 -5.79
N VAL A 27 -11.58 -6.80 -5.29
CA VAL A 27 -10.90 -6.45 -4.04
C VAL A 27 -9.44 -6.06 -4.26
N CYS A 28 -8.84 -5.43 -3.26
CA CYS A 28 -7.40 -5.13 -3.26
C CYS A 28 -6.59 -6.43 -3.43
N ALA A 29 -5.71 -6.50 -4.44
CA ALA A 29 -4.93 -7.71 -4.70
C ALA A 29 -4.05 -8.14 -3.52
N VAL A 30 -3.59 -7.18 -2.69
CA VAL A 30 -2.74 -7.44 -1.51
C VAL A 30 -3.54 -7.83 -0.28
N CYS A 31 -4.44 -6.97 0.20
CA CYS A 31 -5.12 -7.21 1.50
C CYS A 31 -6.50 -7.87 1.38
N LYS A 32 -6.96 -8.16 0.16
CA LYS A 32 -8.24 -8.80 -0.17
C LYS A 32 -9.50 -8.13 0.38
N ARG A 33 -9.38 -6.86 0.82
CA ARG A 33 -10.53 -6.07 1.28
C ARG A 33 -11.18 -5.35 0.10
N PRO A 34 -12.53 -5.24 0.11
CA PRO A 34 -13.24 -4.44 -0.89
C PRO A 34 -12.90 -2.95 -0.73
N PRO A 35 -13.00 -2.16 -1.82
CA PRO A 35 -12.94 -0.71 -1.73
C PRO A 35 -14.06 -0.20 -0.80
N LYS A 36 -13.72 0.73 0.09
CA LYS A 36 -14.71 1.34 1.00
C LYS A 36 -15.29 2.63 0.41
N ASN A 37 -14.52 3.70 0.49
CA ASN A 37 -14.95 5.05 0.10
C ASN A 37 -14.28 5.55 -1.18
N GLN A 38 -13.32 4.79 -1.70
CA GLN A 38 -12.50 5.15 -2.86
C GLN A 38 -12.28 3.91 -3.69
N ALA A 39 -12.25 4.09 -5.02
CA ALA A 39 -11.91 3.03 -5.94
C ALA A 39 -10.49 2.50 -5.70
N LEU A 40 -10.24 1.28 -6.16
CA LEU A 40 -8.89 0.73 -6.16
C LEU A 40 -8.02 1.53 -7.15
N GLY A 41 -6.79 1.83 -6.73
CA GLY A 41 -5.81 2.52 -7.54
C GLY A 41 -5.01 1.53 -8.38
N LEU A 42 -4.65 1.96 -9.59
CA LEU A 42 -3.71 1.27 -10.46
C LEU A 42 -2.34 1.21 -9.77
N ASP A 43 -1.78 0.02 -9.68
CA ASP A 43 -0.42 -0.24 -9.20
C ASP A 43 0.47 -0.66 -10.37
N HIS A 44 1.71 -0.19 -10.35
CA HIS A 44 2.69 -0.46 -11.39
C HIS A 44 4.09 -0.56 -10.78
N ASP A 45 4.94 -1.30 -11.45
CA ASP A 45 6.36 -1.33 -11.17
C ASP A 45 6.98 0.02 -11.61
N HIS A 46 7.68 0.70 -10.69
CA HIS A 46 8.22 2.04 -10.94
C HIS A 46 9.54 2.03 -11.72
N HIS A 47 10.15 0.87 -11.93
CA HIS A 47 11.37 0.69 -12.71
C HIS A 47 11.07 0.26 -14.14
N THR A 48 10.16 -0.70 -14.31
CA THR A 48 9.80 -1.24 -15.63
C THR A 48 8.58 -0.57 -16.24
N GLY A 49 7.75 0.10 -15.44
CA GLY A 49 6.45 0.64 -15.87
C GLY A 49 5.37 -0.42 -16.03
N ALA A 50 5.64 -1.69 -15.68
CA ALA A 50 4.68 -2.77 -15.83
C ALA A 50 3.47 -2.57 -14.92
N PHE A 51 2.26 -2.60 -15.50
CA PHE A 51 1.02 -2.63 -14.73
C PHE A 51 0.92 -3.95 -13.95
N ARG A 52 0.69 -3.86 -12.62
CA ARG A 52 0.64 -5.03 -11.73
C ARG A 52 -0.79 -5.40 -11.29
N GLY A 53 -1.70 -4.44 -11.27
CA GLY A 53 -3.09 -4.65 -10.87
C GLY A 53 -3.68 -3.48 -10.07
N PHE A 54 -4.73 -3.76 -9.29
CA PHE A 54 -5.47 -2.76 -8.53
C PHE A 54 -5.38 -2.96 -7.02
N LEU A 55 -5.01 -1.89 -6.30
CA LEU A 55 -4.76 -1.89 -4.86
C LEU A 55 -5.56 -0.81 -4.13
N CYS A 56 -5.92 -1.06 -2.87
CA CYS A 56 -6.52 0.00 -2.05
C CYS A 56 -5.49 1.09 -1.70
N PRO A 57 -5.90 2.33 -1.41
CA PRO A 57 -4.98 3.46 -1.18
C PRO A 57 -3.92 3.18 -0.10
N ARG A 58 -4.28 2.41 0.94
CA ARG A 58 -3.34 2.04 2.00
C ARG A 58 -2.25 1.09 1.50
N CYS A 59 -2.63 0.04 0.77
CA CYS A 59 -1.65 -0.94 0.28
C CYS A 59 -0.78 -0.31 -0.80
N ASN A 60 -1.40 0.40 -1.74
CA ASN A 60 -0.70 1.07 -2.84
C ASN A 60 0.36 2.05 -2.30
N ARG A 61 -0.01 2.96 -1.39
CA ARG A 61 0.92 3.98 -0.91
C ARG A 61 1.95 3.49 0.11
N TRP A 62 1.55 2.59 1.01
CA TRP A 62 2.35 2.34 2.24
C TRP A 62 2.87 0.92 2.38
N LEU A 63 2.25 -0.07 1.74
CA LEU A 63 2.72 -1.46 1.83
C LEU A 63 3.54 -1.85 0.62
N VAL A 64 3.04 -1.53 -0.58
CA VAL A 64 3.73 -1.81 -1.84
C VAL A 64 4.60 -0.62 -2.22
N GLY A 65 4.01 0.58 -2.33
CA GLY A 65 4.74 1.78 -2.70
C GLY A 65 5.55 1.58 -3.98
N ASN A 66 6.83 1.92 -3.91
CA ASN A 66 7.77 1.79 -5.03
C ASN A 66 8.74 0.62 -4.85
N LEU A 67 8.41 -0.35 -4.00
CA LEU A 67 9.28 -1.52 -3.78
C LEU A 67 9.47 -2.30 -5.07
N THR A 68 10.72 -2.67 -5.34
CA THR A 68 11.06 -3.74 -6.28
C THR A 68 10.76 -5.10 -5.65
N VAL A 69 10.80 -6.17 -6.46
CA VAL A 69 10.65 -7.54 -5.96
C VAL A 69 11.76 -7.87 -4.97
N GLU A 70 13.01 -7.52 -5.29
CA GLU A 70 14.18 -7.77 -4.44
C GLU A 70 14.07 -7.03 -3.11
N GLN A 71 13.57 -5.78 -3.13
CA GLN A 71 13.32 -5.04 -1.90
C GLN A 71 12.17 -5.64 -1.08
N ALA A 72 11.10 -6.10 -1.73
CA ALA A 72 10.01 -6.78 -1.06
C ALA A 72 10.46 -8.10 -0.41
N GLU A 73 11.32 -8.87 -1.08
CA GLU A 73 11.96 -10.06 -0.52
C GLU A 73 12.84 -9.71 0.68
N ALA A 74 13.66 -8.66 0.59
CA ALA A 74 14.46 -8.19 1.71
C ALA A 74 13.59 -7.78 2.92
N VAL A 75 12.44 -7.14 2.69
CA VAL A 75 11.45 -6.83 3.73
C VAL A 75 10.88 -8.11 4.35
N PHE A 76 10.52 -9.10 3.54
CA PHE A 76 10.06 -10.40 4.05
C PHE A 76 11.12 -11.05 4.94
N VAL A 77 12.38 -11.09 4.48
CA VAL A 77 13.50 -11.64 5.26
C VAL A 77 13.69 -10.88 6.57
N TYR A 78 13.63 -9.55 6.56
CA TYR A 78 13.74 -8.71 7.76
C TYR A 78 12.63 -9.00 8.78
N LEU A 79 11.38 -9.16 8.33
CA LEU A 79 10.25 -9.45 9.20
C LEU A 79 10.30 -10.87 9.78
N ALA A 80 10.75 -11.84 8.98
CA ALA A 80 10.87 -13.24 9.39
C ALA A 80 12.09 -13.50 10.28
N ASN A 81 13.20 -12.80 10.03
CA ASN A 81 14.48 -12.97 10.71
C ASN A 81 15.01 -11.61 11.18
N PRO A 82 14.36 -10.99 12.20
CA PRO A 82 14.74 -9.66 12.64
C PRO A 82 16.18 -9.67 13.19
N PRO A 83 17.05 -8.75 12.74
CA PRO A 83 18.45 -8.75 13.14
C PRO A 83 18.65 -8.55 14.64
N ALA A 84 17.69 -7.91 15.34
CA ALA A 84 17.75 -7.68 16.77
C ALA A 84 17.77 -8.99 17.58
N GLU A 85 16.98 -10.00 17.19
CA GLU A 85 16.95 -11.28 17.91
C GLU A 85 18.27 -12.03 17.76
N LYS A 86 18.82 -12.05 16.54
CA LYS A 86 20.11 -12.67 16.26
C LYS A 86 21.26 -11.97 16.99
N ALA A 87 21.31 -10.64 16.92
CA ALA A 87 22.39 -9.85 17.53
C ALA A 87 22.37 -9.89 19.06
N LEU A 88 21.19 -9.98 19.67
CA LEU A 88 21.03 -9.94 21.13
C LEU A 88 20.86 -11.32 21.78
N ALA A 89 20.77 -12.39 20.96
CA ALA A 89 20.49 -13.77 21.38
C ALA A 89 19.23 -13.91 22.26
N ARG A 90 18.31 -12.94 22.20
CA ARG A 90 17.05 -12.92 22.93
C ARG A 90 16.06 -11.93 22.29
N PRO A 91 14.75 -12.13 22.46
CA PRO A 91 13.77 -11.13 22.08
C PRO A 91 13.84 -9.91 23.02
N VAL A 92 13.54 -8.73 22.46
CA VAL A 92 13.40 -7.48 23.21
C VAL A 92 12.03 -6.89 22.94
N PHE A 93 11.31 -6.54 24.00
CA PHE A 93 9.96 -6.02 23.91
C PHE A 93 9.92 -4.55 24.30
N GLY A 94 9.33 -3.74 23.42
CA GLY A 94 8.96 -2.35 23.72
C GLY A 94 7.53 -2.24 24.25
N PRO A 95 7.11 -1.04 24.69
CA PRO A 95 5.73 -0.79 25.10
C PRO A 95 4.74 -1.02 23.94
N LYS A 96 3.60 -1.64 24.21
CA LYS A 96 2.49 -1.74 23.25
C LYS A 96 1.82 -0.38 23.10
N GLY A 97 2.23 0.39 22.09
CA GLY A 97 1.68 1.72 21.85
C GLY A 97 2.67 2.63 21.12
N PRO A 98 2.29 3.89 20.89
CA PRO A 98 3.23 4.86 20.36
C PRO A 98 4.37 5.07 21.35
N LEU A 99 5.62 4.96 20.88
CA LEU A 99 6.83 5.19 21.69
C LEU A 99 6.89 6.60 22.28
N TYR A 100 6.23 7.56 21.63
CA TYR A 100 6.19 8.96 22.04
C TYR A 100 4.74 9.47 22.04
N PRO A 101 4.35 10.33 22.99
CA PRO A 101 3.02 10.94 23.01
C PRO A 101 2.75 11.63 21.67
N LYS A 102 1.66 11.25 20.97
CA LYS A 102 1.25 11.95 19.75
C LYS A 102 0.94 13.41 20.13
N LYS A 103 1.72 14.38 19.62
CA LYS A 103 1.41 15.81 19.76
C LYS A 103 -0.06 16.04 19.36
N ARG A 104 -0.89 16.52 20.29
CA ARG A 104 -2.27 16.90 20.00
C ARG A 104 -2.24 18.01 18.96
N LYS A 105 -2.66 17.73 17.72
CA LYS A 105 -2.90 18.79 16.72
C LYS A 105 -3.98 19.71 17.29
N ARG A 106 -3.65 20.96 17.62
CA ARG A 106 -4.64 21.99 17.94
C ARG A 106 -5.59 22.09 16.74
N ARG A 107 -6.88 21.78 16.94
CA ARG A 107 -7.92 22.07 15.94
C ARG A 107 -7.92 23.59 15.74
N LYS A 108 -7.58 24.09 14.55
CA LYS A 108 -7.89 25.47 14.18
C LYS A 108 -9.42 25.58 14.21
N ARG A 109 -9.97 26.32 15.18
CA ARG A 109 -11.38 26.76 15.14
C ARG A 109 -11.49 27.67 13.92
N ASN A 110 -12.10 27.19 12.85
CA ASN A 110 -12.55 28.08 11.77
C ASN A 110 -13.62 28.98 12.39
N ARG A 111 -13.26 30.24 12.69
CA ARG A 111 -14.23 31.31 12.88
C ARG A 111 -14.89 31.52 11.52
N ARG A 112 -16.10 30.97 11.35
CA ARG A 112 -17.00 31.39 10.28
C ARG A 112 -17.46 32.80 10.66
N GLY A 113 -17.07 33.78 9.86
CA GLY A 113 -17.67 35.09 9.76
C GLY A 113 -18.22 35.24 8.35
#